data_AF-A0A2R7LTJ3-F1
#
_entry.id   AF-A0A2R7LTJ3-F1
#
_cell.length_a   1.000
_cell.length_b   1.000
_cell.length_c   1.000
_cell.angle_alpha   90.00
_cell.angle_beta   90.00
_cell.angle_gamma   90.00
#
_symmetry.space_group_name_H-M   'P 1'
#
loop_
_entity.id
_entity.type
_entity.pdbx_description
1 polymer ?
#
loop_
_entity_poly.entity_id
_entity_poly.type
_entity_poly.pdbx_seq_one_letter_code
_entity_poly.pdbx_strand_id
1 'polypeptide(L)'
;MGISLLLALAMAGQVPTTASISAPPADDYGYVSWCYGALGGYVELYDQVMPEVTRIEKAFPGPDGVEASLKTYPEMRTQARGDLKTFTSAITAAEKASPRPIAEYGRTAINKGRSVWAGSDTANKARLAQVWMSWSPPNDCETRAKSLEKRSNILGKALIYNAARPVEPPAVAPPAAEPTVAEPPPPQSGAPETPASDPVAAASPIPESPASPPEAAVPPLPLEPAVPVNPGSKPSAKAAEILIDPLDPKPCSGRLEPARRGGKAVLICRPD
;
A
#
# COMPACT_ATOMS: atom_id res chain seq x y z
N MET A 1 -33.39 -46.25 15.24
CA MET A 1 -33.26 -44.85 15.70
C MET A 1 -31.77 -44.56 15.78
N GLY A 2 -31.05 -43.91 14.86
CA GLY A 2 -31.44 -42.96 13.82
C GLY A 2 -30.96 -41.55 14.18
N ILE A 3 -29.64 -41.32 14.29
CA ILE A 3 -29.07 -39.96 14.38
C ILE A 3 -27.90 -39.87 13.39
N SER A 4 -28.23 -39.48 12.16
CA SER A 4 -27.32 -38.84 11.21
C SER A 4 -27.74 -37.38 11.11
N LEU A 5 -26.83 -36.45 11.43
CA LEU A 5 -26.59 -35.18 10.73
C LEU A 5 -25.42 -34.49 11.45
N LEU A 6 -24.19 -34.64 10.95
CA LEU A 6 -23.55 -33.78 9.94
C LEU A 6 -23.38 -32.32 10.40
N LEU A 7 -22.11 -32.01 10.71
CA LEU A 7 -21.34 -30.89 10.17
C LEU A 7 -22.12 -29.59 9.93
N ALA A 8 -22.11 -28.72 10.93
CA ALA A 8 -22.28 -27.30 10.70
C ALA A 8 -21.49 -26.48 11.73
N LEU A 9 -20.78 -25.47 11.21
CA LEU A 9 -20.21 -24.32 11.91
C LEU A 9 -18.93 -24.52 12.75
N ALA A 10 -17.80 -24.37 12.06
CA ALA A 10 -16.68 -23.59 12.60
C ALA A 10 -15.88 -22.95 11.44
N MET A 11 -16.57 -22.12 10.64
CA MET A 11 -15.95 -21.17 9.71
C MET A 11 -16.26 -19.76 10.20
N ALA A 12 -15.63 -19.32 11.30
CA ALA A 12 -15.61 -17.93 11.72
C ALA A 12 -14.53 -17.74 12.78
N GLY A 13 -13.47 -16.99 12.45
CA GLY A 13 -12.40 -16.71 13.41
C GLY A 13 -11.08 -16.25 12.83
N GLN A 14 -10.96 -16.03 11.52
CA GLN A 14 -9.96 -15.11 11.00
C GLN A 14 -10.46 -13.71 11.34
N VAL A 15 -10.07 -13.20 12.51
CA VAL A 15 -10.08 -11.75 12.76
C VAL A 15 -9.34 -11.13 11.58
N PRO A 16 -9.99 -10.28 10.75
CA PRO A 16 -9.26 -9.53 9.76
C PRO A 16 -8.28 -8.68 10.55
N THR A 17 -7.00 -9.06 10.50
CA THR A 17 -5.92 -8.12 10.79
C THR A 17 -6.28 -6.89 9.99
N THR A 18 -6.55 -5.78 10.67
CA THR A 18 -6.88 -4.51 10.03
C THR A 18 -5.84 -4.29 8.95
N ALA A 19 -6.24 -4.52 7.69
CA ALA A 19 -5.33 -4.41 6.57
C ALA A 19 -4.81 -2.99 6.65
N SER A 20 -3.50 -2.84 6.86
CA SER A 20 -2.86 -1.54 6.84
C SER A 20 -3.39 -0.79 5.62
N ILE A 21 -3.73 0.49 5.75
CA ILE A 21 -4.27 1.30 4.63
C ILE A 21 -3.32 1.23 3.43
N SER A 22 -2.04 0.95 3.68
CA SER A 22 -1.00 0.74 2.70
C SER A 22 -0.72 -0.73 2.35
N ALA A 23 -1.59 -1.68 2.68
CA ALA A 23 -1.39 -3.10 2.35
C ALA A 23 -1.45 -3.32 0.84
N PRO A 24 -0.59 -4.17 0.27
CA PRO A 24 -0.59 -4.43 -1.16
C PRO A 24 -1.89 -5.12 -1.62
N PRO A 25 -2.33 -4.89 -2.87
CA PRO A 25 -3.39 -5.68 -3.48
C PRO A 25 -3.03 -7.17 -3.55
N ALA A 26 -4.03 -8.05 -3.57
CA ALA A 26 -3.79 -9.50 -3.56
C ALA A 26 -3.34 -10.07 -4.91
N ASP A 27 -3.81 -9.48 -6.03
CA ASP A 27 -3.46 -9.93 -7.37
C ASP A 27 -2.02 -9.56 -7.76
N ASP A 28 -1.42 -10.31 -8.68
CA ASP A 28 0.00 -10.14 -9.05
C ASP A 28 0.30 -8.77 -9.65
N TYR A 29 -0.58 -8.25 -10.51
CA TYR A 29 -0.35 -6.97 -11.18
C TYR A 29 -0.44 -5.80 -10.20
N GLY A 30 -1.50 -5.76 -9.39
CA GLY A 30 -1.65 -4.77 -8.33
C GLY A 30 -0.56 -4.86 -7.27
N TYR A 31 -0.13 -6.07 -6.89
CA TYR A 31 0.95 -6.28 -5.93
C TYR A 31 2.29 -5.73 -6.44
N VAL A 32 2.68 -6.08 -7.67
CA VAL A 32 3.93 -5.59 -8.28
C VAL A 32 3.90 -4.08 -8.49
N SER A 33 2.75 -3.54 -8.89
CA SER A 33 2.51 -2.10 -8.99
C SER A 33 2.67 -1.40 -7.64
N TRP A 34 2.16 -1.99 -6.56
CA TRP A 34 2.36 -1.50 -5.21
C TRP A 34 3.83 -1.57 -4.78
N CYS A 35 4.54 -2.68 -5.06
CA CYS A 35 5.96 -2.81 -4.77
C CYS A 35 6.78 -1.71 -5.48
N TYR A 36 6.43 -1.39 -6.72
CA TYR A 36 7.04 -0.29 -7.47
C TYR A 36 6.88 1.06 -6.76
N GLY A 37 5.66 1.39 -6.32
CA GLY A 37 5.41 2.65 -5.60
C GLY A 37 6.15 2.73 -4.26
N ALA A 38 6.12 1.65 -3.48
CA ALA A 38 6.77 1.59 -2.17
C ALA A 38 8.29 1.67 -2.28
N LEU A 39 8.89 0.92 -3.20
CA LEU A 39 10.34 0.95 -3.44
C LEU A 39 10.79 2.27 -4.09
N GLY A 40 9.94 2.87 -4.93
CA GLY A 40 10.18 4.19 -5.52
C GLY A 40 10.36 5.25 -4.44
N GLY A 41 9.41 5.33 -3.49
CA GLY A 41 9.51 6.27 -2.36
C GLY A 41 10.75 6.02 -1.48
N TYR A 42 11.12 4.76 -1.25
CA TYR A 42 12.34 4.41 -0.51
C TYR A 42 13.60 4.98 -1.18
N VAL A 43 13.71 4.84 -2.50
CA VAL A 43 14.86 5.34 -3.28
C VAL A 43 14.89 6.87 -3.35
N GLU A 44 13.71 7.51 -3.42
CA GLU A 44 13.56 8.97 -3.44
C GLU A 44 13.99 9.61 -2.12
N LEU A 45 13.70 8.98 -0.98
CA LEU A 45 14.06 9.50 0.34
C LEU A 45 15.54 9.37 0.70
N TYR A 46 16.33 8.61 -0.07
CA TYR A 46 17.72 8.29 0.26
C TYR A 46 18.54 9.55 0.65
N ASP A 47 18.57 10.56 -0.22
CA ASP A 47 19.43 11.73 0.00
C ASP A 47 18.94 12.58 1.20
N GLN A 48 17.64 12.53 1.51
CA GLN A 48 17.04 13.22 2.66
C GLN A 48 17.39 12.55 3.99
N VAL A 49 17.43 11.22 4.04
CA VAL A 49 17.62 10.46 5.29
C VAL A 49 19.09 10.18 5.61
N MET A 50 19.97 10.09 4.60
CA MET A 50 21.37 9.70 4.80
C MET A 50 22.15 10.53 5.83
N PRO A 51 21.94 11.86 6.00
CA PRO A 51 22.62 12.61 7.06
C PRO A 51 22.28 12.10 8.47
N GLU A 52 21.02 11.77 8.72
CA GLU A 52 20.58 11.21 10.00
C GLU A 52 20.97 9.75 10.15
N VAL A 53 20.89 8.94 9.09
CA VAL A 53 21.41 7.57 9.07
C VAL A 53 22.90 7.57 9.46
N THR A 54 23.69 8.45 8.86
CA THR A 54 25.12 8.59 9.18
C THR A 54 25.35 8.97 10.63
N ARG A 55 24.52 9.86 11.20
CA ARG A 55 24.60 10.22 12.61
C ARG A 55 24.24 9.05 13.52
N ILE A 56 23.20 8.28 13.17
CA ILE A 56 22.73 7.12 13.93
C ILE A 56 23.80 6.02 13.93
N GLU A 57 24.34 5.66 12.76
CA GLU A 57 25.40 4.63 12.64
C GLU A 57 26.66 5.00 13.43
N LYS A 58 27.05 6.27 13.45
CA LYS A 58 28.18 6.75 14.27
C LYS A 58 27.90 6.67 15.77
N ALA A 59 26.67 6.93 16.19
CA ALA A 59 26.28 6.88 17.59
C ALA A 59 26.08 5.44 18.09
N PHE A 60 25.66 4.54 17.21
CA PHE A 60 25.33 3.14 17.51
C PHE A 60 25.94 2.23 16.43
N PRO A 61 27.27 2.05 16.42
CA PRO A 61 27.92 1.23 15.42
C PRO A 61 27.41 -0.21 15.45
N GLY A 62 27.07 -0.74 14.28
CA GLY A 62 26.80 -2.16 14.10
C GLY A 62 28.01 -3.05 14.41
N PRO A 63 27.83 -4.39 14.46
CA PRO A 63 28.89 -5.33 14.81
C PRO A 63 30.11 -5.27 13.87
N ASP A 64 29.89 -4.91 12.61
CA ASP A 64 30.93 -4.79 11.58
C ASP A 64 31.52 -3.36 11.49
N GLY A 65 31.06 -2.45 12.34
CA GLY A 65 31.48 -1.06 12.38
C GLY A 65 30.74 -0.11 11.45
N VAL A 66 30.98 1.19 11.64
CA VAL A 66 30.29 2.29 10.92
C VAL A 66 30.60 2.27 9.42
N GLU A 67 31.86 2.05 9.05
CA GLU A 67 32.30 2.11 7.65
C GLU A 67 31.64 1.02 6.80
N ALA A 68 31.59 -0.21 7.32
CA ALA A 68 30.90 -1.32 6.67
C ALA A 68 29.39 -1.03 6.52
N SER A 69 28.74 -0.55 7.59
CA SER A 69 27.32 -0.23 7.58
C SER A 69 26.99 0.88 6.56
N LEU A 70 27.81 1.94 6.50
CA LEU A 70 27.60 3.04 5.57
C LEU A 70 27.82 2.66 4.10
N LYS A 71 28.63 1.63 3.82
CA LYS A 71 28.85 1.11 2.47
C LYS A 71 27.61 0.37 1.93
N THR A 72 26.83 -0.27 2.80
CA THR A 72 25.65 -1.05 2.41
C THR A 72 24.53 -0.19 1.82
N TYR A 73 24.33 1.04 2.32
CA TYR A 73 23.23 1.89 1.86
C TYR A 73 23.28 2.26 0.37
N PRO A 74 24.41 2.73 -0.20
CA PRO A 74 24.53 2.95 -1.65
C PRO A 74 24.28 1.69 -2.49
N GLU A 75 24.72 0.52 -2.01
CA GLU A 75 24.53 -0.76 -2.68
C GLU A 75 23.05 -1.14 -2.70
N MET A 76 22.36 -1.02 -1.57
CA MET A 76 20.90 -1.19 -1.45
C MET A 76 20.14 -0.23 -2.37
N ARG A 77 20.53 1.05 -2.46
CA ARG A 77 19.92 2.01 -3.39
C ARG A 77 20.09 1.57 -4.84
N THR A 78 21.27 1.04 -5.18
CA THR A 78 21.58 0.57 -6.53
C THR A 78 20.75 -0.67 -6.89
N GLN A 79 20.65 -1.62 -5.97
CA GLN A 79 19.79 -2.80 -6.11
C GLN A 79 18.33 -2.40 -6.28
N ALA A 80 17.81 -1.53 -5.41
CA ALA A 80 16.43 -1.05 -5.48
C ALA A 80 16.10 -0.38 -6.83
N ARG A 81 17.03 0.39 -7.40
CA ARG A 81 16.90 0.95 -8.75
C ARG A 81 16.88 -0.13 -9.85
N GLY A 82 17.61 -1.23 -9.66
CA GLY A 82 17.52 -2.41 -10.51
C GLY A 82 16.14 -3.07 -10.44
N ASP A 83 15.64 -3.28 -9.23
CA ASP A 83 14.32 -3.89 -9.00
C ASP A 83 13.18 -3.06 -9.58
N LEU A 84 13.26 -1.73 -9.48
CA LEU A 84 12.29 -0.82 -10.12
C LEU A 84 12.22 -1.02 -11.64
N LYS A 85 13.32 -1.35 -12.31
CA LYS A 85 13.31 -1.68 -13.74
C LYS A 85 12.60 -3.01 -13.99
N THR A 86 12.87 -4.02 -13.17
CA THR A 86 12.17 -5.31 -13.22
C THR A 86 10.66 -5.14 -13.06
N PHE A 87 10.23 -4.34 -12.08
CA PHE A 87 8.82 -4.05 -11.86
C PHE A 87 8.20 -3.29 -13.03
N THR A 88 8.91 -2.29 -13.57
CA THR A 88 8.46 -1.54 -14.75
C THR A 88 8.24 -2.47 -15.95
N SER A 89 9.17 -3.39 -16.20
CA SER A 89 9.06 -4.37 -17.29
C SER A 89 7.83 -5.28 -17.10
N ALA A 90 7.64 -5.81 -15.89
CA ALA A 90 6.51 -6.67 -15.56
C ALA A 90 5.15 -5.97 -15.70
N ILE A 91 5.03 -4.73 -15.20
CA ILE A 91 3.82 -3.90 -15.30
C ILE A 91 3.50 -3.61 -16.78
N THR A 92 4.50 -3.18 -17.55
CA THR A 92 4.33 -2.88 -18.98
C THR A 92 3.93 -4.12 -19.77
N ALA A 93 4.55 -5.27 -19.50
CA ALA A 93 4.21 -6.53 -20.14
C ALA A 93 2.76 -6.94 -19.82
N ALA A 94 2.34 -6.80 -18.57
CA ALA A 94 0.97 -7.11 -18.14
C ALA A 94 -0.06 -6.19 -18.80
N GLU A 95 0.21 -4.89 -18.87
CA GLU A 95 -0.66 -3.92 -19.54
C GLU A 95 -0.82 -4.23 -21.02
N LYS A 96 0.28 -4.56 -21.71
CA LYS A 96 0.26 -4.93 -23.13
C LYS A 96 -0.46 -6.26 -23.39
N ALA A 97 -0.38 -7.19 -22.44
CA ALA A 97 -1.01 -8.50 -22.54
C ALA A 97 -2.48 -8.50 -22.10
N SER A 98 -2.99 -7.38 -21.58
CA SER A 98 -4.35 -7.30 -21.07
C SER A 98 -5.34 -6.96 -22.20
N PRO A 99 -6.48 -7.67 -22.31
CA PRO A 99 -7.54 -7.32 -23.26
C PRO A 99 -8.32 -6.06 -22.86
N ARG A 100 -8.13 -5.57 -21.64
CA ARG A 100 -8.75 -4.34 -21.11
C ARG A 100 -7.66 -3.37 -20.64
N PRO A 101 -7.87 -2.04 -20.72
CA PRO A 101 -6.93 -1.08 -20.15
C PRO A 101 -6.90 -1.24 -18.62
N ILE A 102 -5.76 -1.68 -18.08
CA ILE A 102 -5.56 -1.89 -16.63
C ILE A 102 -4.60 -0.86 -16.00
N ALA A 103 -4.00 0.03 -16.79
CA ALA A 103 -3.02 1.00 -16.33
C ALA A 103 -3.53 1.91 -15.19
N GLU A 104 -4.82 2.26 -15.22
CA GLU A 104 -5.45 3.06 -14.15
C GLU A 104 -5.47 2.34 -12.80
N TYR A 105 -5.72 1.02 -12.83
CA TYR A 105 -5.63 0.18 -11.64
C TYR A 105 -4.17 0.09 -11.14
N GLY A 106 -3.22 -0.11 -12.05
CA GLY A 106 -1.79 -0.13 -11.73
C GLY A 106 -1.33 1.18 -11.09
N ARG A 107 -1.73 2.32 -11.65
CA ARG A 107 -1.44 3.66 -11.08
C ARG A 107 -2.00 3.82 -9.67
N THR A 108 -3.22 3.36 -9.43
CA THR A 108 -3.83 3.39 -8.08
C THR A 108 -3.01 2.55 -7.10
N ALA A 109 -2.58 1.35 -7.52
CA ALA A 109 -1.73 0.50 -6.70
C ALA A 109 -0.33 1.10 -6.46
N ILE A 110 0.29 1.74 -7.46
CA ILE A 110 1.54 2.50 -7.32
C ILE A 110 1.38 3.61 -6.29
N ASN A 111 0.32 4.40 -6.37
CA ASN A 111 0.05 5.48 -5.41
C ASN A 111 -0.15 4.92 -3.99
N LYS A 112 -0.85 3.78 -3.86
CA LYS A 112 -1.00 3.08 -2.59
C LYS A 112 0.36 2.60 -2.05
N GLY A 113 1.24 2.10 -2.92
CA GLY A 113 2.62 1.74 -2.55
C GLY A 113 3.42 2.94 -2.05
N ARG A 114 3.35 4.06 -2.77
CA ARG A 114 4.01 5.31 -2.36
C ARG A 114 3.48 5.83 -1.02
N SER A 115 2.22 5.54 -0.67
CA SER A 115 1.64 5.93 0.61
C SER A 115 2.30 5.29 1.84
N VAL A 116 3.13 4.24 1.68
CA VAL A 116 4.03 3.73 2.74
C VAL A 116 4.89 4.86 3.33
N TRP A 117 5.26 5.82 2.48
CA TRP A 117 6.12 6.96 2.81
C TRP A 117 5.34 8.27 2.97
N ALA A 118 4.01 8.20 3.04
CA ALA A 118 3.20 9.39 3.25
C ALA A 118 3.60 10.10 4.56
N GLY A 119 3.71 11.43 4.50
CA GLY A 119 4.12 12.26 5.64
C GLY A 119 5.63 12.37 5.85
N SER A 120 6.47 11.84 4.95
CA SER A 120 7.93 11.98 5.00
C SER A 120 8.40 13.43 5.10
N ASP A 121 7.69 14.36 4.46
CA ASP A 121 8.06 15.78 4.43
C ASP A 121 7.79 16.50 5.76
N THR A 122 6.85 15.98 6.53
CA THR A 122 6.44 16.53 7.85
C THR A 122 7.03 15.77 9.02
N ALA A 123 7.57 14.57 8.78
CA ALA A 123 8.13 13.72 9.81
C ALA A 123 9.41 14.34 10.39
N ASN A 124 9.63 14.13 11.70
CA ASN A 124 10.92 14.43 12.30
C ASN A 124 12.03 13.63 11.58
N LYS A 125 13.14 14.28 11.22
CA LYS A 125 14.22 13.68 10.43
C LYS A 125 14.80 12.41 11.05
N ALA A 126 15.03 12.38 12.36
CA ALA A 126 15.55 11.21 13.05
C ALA A 126 14.55 10.04 13.02
N ARG A 127 13.25 10.35 13.17
CA ARG A 127 12.19 9.34 13.05
C ARG A 127 12.08 8.79 11.63
N LEU A 128 12.14 9.67 10.63
CA LEU A 128 12.11 9.26 9.21
C LEU A 128 13.29 8.34 8.89
N ALA A 129 14.51 8.68 9.31
CA ALA A 129 15.68 7.86 9.10
C ALA A 129 15.57 6.49 9.76
N GLN A 130 15.07 6.42 11.00
CA GLN A 130 14.84 5.13 11.69
C GLN A 130 13.82 4.25 10.95
N VAL A 131 12.69 4.83 10.53
CA VAL A 131 11.67 4.08 9.77
C VAL A 131 12.28 3.59 8.45
N TRP A 132 12.98 4.46 7.74
CA TRP A 132 13.64 4.13 6.48
C TRP A 132 14.68 3.01 6.63
N MET A 133 15.52 3.06 7.67
CA MET A 133 16.51 2.01 7.98
C MET A 133 15.85 0.68 8.34
N SER A 134 14.70 0.72 9.02
CA SER A 134 13.98 -0.50 9.45
C SER A 134 13.10 -1.12 8.37
N TRP A 135 12.89 -0.42 7.26
CA TRP A 135 11.97 -0.85 6.22
C TRP A 135 12.68 -1.71 5.17
N SER A 136 11.99 -2.77 4.75
CA SER A 136 12.39 -3.60 3.63
C SER A 136 11.16 -3.83 2.75
N PRO A 137 11.32 -3.89 1.41
CA PRO A 137 10.24 -4.38 0.56
C PRO A 137 9.88 -5.82 0.95
N PRO A 138 8.62 -6.25 0.71
CA PRO A 138 8.25 -7.65 0.83
C PRO A 138 9.15 -8.58 -0.01
N ASN A 139 9.52 -9.72 0.58
CA ASN A 139 10.51 -10.65 0.01
C ASN A 139 10.09 -11.27 -1.34
N ASP A 140 8.81 -11.23 -1.69
CA ASP A 140 8.25 -11.84 -2.90
C ASP A 140 8.02 -10.84 -4.05
N CYS A 141 8.28 -9.54 -3.86
CA CYS A 141 8.08 -8.52 -4.90
C CYS A 141 8.80 -8.88 -6.21
N GLU A 142 10.09 -9.24 -6.15
CA GLU A 142 10.88 -9.60 -7.32
C GLU A 142 10.40 -10.89 -7.98
N THR A 143 10.11 -11.92 -7.17
CA THR A 143 9.63 -13.22 -7.65
C THR A 143 8.29 -13.09 -8.37
N ARG A 144 7.35 -12.33 -7.79
CA ARG A 144 6.03 -12.07 -8.41
C ARG A 144 6.15 -11.23 -9.66
N ALA A 145 7.04 -10.24 -9.70
CA ALA A 145 7.30 -9.44 -10.91
C ALA A 145 7.81 -10.30 -12.07
N LYS A 146 8.83 -11.14 -11.83
CA LYS A 146 9.36 -12.06 -12.85
C LYS A 146 8.31 -13.05 -13.34
N SER A 147 7.48 -13.58 -12.43
CA SER A 147 6.39 -14.50 -12.77
C SER A 147 5.28 -13.80 -13.57
N LEU A 148 4.90 -12.58 -13.18
CA LEU A 148 3.94 -11.74 -13.89
C LEU A 148 4.43 -11.42 -15.30
N GLU A 149 5.67 -10.97 -15.45
CA GLU A 149 6.27 -10.65 -16.74
C GLU A 149 6.26 -11.87 -17.68
N LYS A 150 6.71 -13.04 -17.19
CA LYS A 150 6.73 -14.28 -17.98
C LYS A 150 5.34 -14.67 -18.46
N ARG A 151 4.34 -14.68 -17.58
CA ARG A 151 2.95 -15.01 -17.94
C ARG A 151 2.36 -13.99 -18.92
N SER A 152 2.62 -12.71 -18.68
CA SER A 152 2.14 -11.63 -19.54
C SER A 152 2.74 -11.70 -20.94
N ASN A 153 4.04 -11.99 -21.06
CA ASN A 153 4.68 -12.18 -22.36
C ASN A 153 4.11 -13.38 -23.14
N ILE A 154 3.74 -14.47 -22.46
CA ILE A 154 3.10 -15.62 -23.09
C ILE A 154 1.68 -15.24 -23.56
N LEU A 155 0.88 -14.62 -22.69
CA LEU A 155 -0.49 -14.20 -23.00
C LEU A 155 -0.52 -13.17 -24.13
N GLY A 156 0.35 -12.15 -24.07
CA GLY A 156 0.44 -11.12 -25.10
C GLY A 156 0.78 -11.71 -26.47
N LYS A 157 1.70 -12.68 -26.54
CA LYS A 157 2.00 -13.39 -27.80
C LYS A 157 0.80 -14.19 -28.31
N ALA A 158 0.06 -14.87 -27.43
CA ALA A 158 -1.13 -15.62 -27.81
C ALA A 158 -2.25 -14.70 -28.34
N LEU A 159 -2.48 -13.55 -27.71
CA LEU A 159 -3.46 -12.56 -28.16
C LEU A 159 -3.08 -11.96 -29.51
N ILE A 160 -1.81 -11.59 -29.71
CA ILE A 160 -1.32 -11.10 -31.01
C ILE A 160 -1.45 -12.17 -32.09
N TYR A 161 -1.09 -13.43 -31.79
CA TYR A 161 -1.24 -14.53 -32.75
C TYR A 161 -2.70 -14.75 -33.16
N ASN A 162 -3.64 -14.70 -32.22
CA ASN A 162 -5.06 -14.82 -32.53
C ASN A 162 -5.62 -13.60 -33.30
N ALA A 163 -5.14 -12.40 -33.01
CA ALA A 163 -5.53 -11.18 -33.73
C ALA A 163 -4.95 -11.11 -35.15
N ALA A 164 -3.79 -11.73 -35.39
CA ALA A 164 -3.11 -11.78 -36.68
C ALA A 164 -3.54 -12.96 -37.55
N ARG A 165 -4.36 -13.90 -37.04
CA ARG A 165 -4.97 -14.93 -37.88
C ARG A 165 -5.94 -14.22 -38.84
N PRO A 166 -5.82 -14.47 -40.16
CA PRO A 166 -6.85 -14.07 -41.10
C PRO A 166 -8.18 -14.63 -40.59
N VAL A 167 -9.14 -13.74 -40.32
CA VAL A 167 -10.53 -14.15 -40.20
C VAL A 167 -10.86 -14.76 -41.55
N GLU A 168 -11.00 -16.09 -41.60
CA GLU A 168 -11.50 -16.77 -42.77
C GLU A 168 -12.80 -16.06 -43.13
N PRO A 169 -12.93 -15.50 -44.35
CA PRO A 169 -14.14 -14.79 -44.73
C PRO A 169 -15.31 -15.73 -44.43
N PRO A 170 -16.40 -15.24 -43.82
CA PRO A 170 -17.54 -16.10 -43.54
C PRO A 170 -17.84 -16.85 -44.83
N ALA A 171 -17.79 -18.19 -44.74
CA ALA A 171 -18.06 -19.05 -45.88
C ALA A 171 -19.35 -18.52 -46.51
N VAL A 172 -19.24 -18.07 -47.76
CA VAL A 172 -20.36 -17.55 -48.52
C VAL A 172 -21.43 -18.61 -48.42
N ALA A 173 -22.49 -18.32 -47.66
CA ALA A 173 -23.65 -19.17 -47.62
C ALA A 173 -24.10 -19.38 -49.07
N PRO A 174 -24.41 -20.62 -49.48
CA PRO A 174 -24.87 -20.87 -50.84
C PRO A 174 -26.04 -19.93 -51.15
N PRO A 175 -26.13 -19.40 -52.38
CA PRO A 175 -27.10 -18.37 -52.74
C PRO A 175 -28.51 -18.83 -52.34
N ALA A 176 -29.11 -18.10 -51.40
CA ALA A 176 -30.54 -18.13 -51.21
C ALA A 176 -31.16 -17.72 -52.54
N ALA A 177 -32.02 -18.58 -53.08
CA ALA A 177 -32.87 -18.24 -54.21
C ALA A 177 -33.69 -16.98 -53.88
N GLU A 178 -33.50 -15.92 -54.64
CA GLU A 178 -34.44 -14.79 -54.73
C GLU A 178 -35.53 -15.11 -55.77
N PRO A 179 -36.65 -14.36 -55.88
CA PRO A 179 -37.41 -13.62 -54.86
C PRO A 179 -38.94 -13.85 -54.99
N THR A 180 -39.71 -13.79 -53.89
CA THR A 180 -41.16 -13.50 -53.98
C THR A 180 -41.36 -12.01 -53.71
N VAL A 181 -41.87 -11.35 -54.74
CA VAL A 181 -42.34 -9.96 -54.75
C VAL A 181 -43.50 -9.80 -53.76
N ALA A 182 -43.33 -8.91 -52.79
CA ALA A 182 -44.45 -8.28 -52.09
C ALA A 182 -44.37 -6.77 -52.35
N GLU A 183 -45.48 -6.24 -52.84
CA GLU A 183 -45.74 -4.90 -53.32
C GLU A 183 -45.62 -3.81 -52.21
N PRO A 184 -45.19 -2.58 -52.54
CA PRO A 184 -44.92 -1.52 -51.57
C PRO A 184 -46.18 -0.73 -51.15
N PRO A 185 -46.31 -0.29 -49.89
CA PRO A 185 -47.21 0.80 -49.52
C PRO A 185 -46.57 2.20 -49.76
N PRO A 186 -47.41 3.24 -49.95
CA PRO A 186 -47.05 4.53 -50.57
C PRO A 186 -46.19 5.48 -49.70
N PRO A 187 -45.60 6.53 -50.30
CA PRO A 187 -44.54 7.33 -49.72
C PRO A 187 -45.04 8.38 -48.71
N GLN A 188 -44.37 8.49 -47.57
CA GLN A 188 -44.36 9.73 -46.80
C GLN A 188 -43.04 10.45 -47.02
N SER A 189 -43.18 11.57 -47.72
CA SER A 189 -42.18 12.61 -47.96
C SER A 189 -41.92 13.40 -46.67
N GLY A 190 -40.66 13.72 -46.41
CA GLY A 190 -40.27 14.63 -45.33
C GLY A 190 -38.81 14.49 -44.91
N ALA A 191 -37.88 14.88 -45.79
CA ALA A 191 -36.58 15.42 -45.38
C ALA A 191 -36.73 16.94 -45.16
N PRO A 192 -35.70 17.70 -44.78
CA PRO A 192 -34.72 17.57 -43.70
C PRO A 192 -34.65 18.87 -42.88
N GLU A 193 -34.20 18.85 -41.61
CA GLU A 193 -33.77 20.10 -40.95
C GLU A 193 -32.50 19.93 -40.11
N THR A 194 -31.42 20.50 -40.64
CA THR A 194 -30.44 21.33 -39.90
C THR A 194 -30.19 22.54 -40.84
N PRO A 195 -29.75 23.74 -40.40
CA PRO A 195 -29.11 24.11 -39.13
C PRO A 195 -29.49 25.52 -38.59
N ALA A 196 -28.68 26.04 -37.65
CA ALA A 196 -28.48 27.45 -37.25
C ALA A 196 -29.34 27.91 -36.04
N SER A 197 -28.88 28.68 -35.03
CA SER A 197 -27.66 29.48 -34.83
C SER A 197 -27.44 29.77 -33.34
N ASP A 198 -26.20 29.63 -32.89
CA ASP A 198 -25.32 30.60 -32.18
C ASP A 198 -25.88 31.45 -30.97
N PRO A 199 -25.13 32.44 -30.40
CA PRO A 199 -24.43 32.26 -29.12
C PRO A 199 -24.61 33.45 -28.15
N VAL A 200 -24.58 33.27 -26.83
CA VAL A 200 -24.48 34.43 -25.90
C VAL A 200 -23.67 34.02 -24.68
N ALA A 201 -22.38 34.36 -24.67
CA ALA A 201 -21.76 35.47 -23.92
C ALA A 201 -21.56 35.11 -22.43
N ALA A 202 -20.32 34.87 -22.00
CA ALA A 202 -19.31 35.88 -21.66
C ALA A 202 -19.73 36.75 -20.47
N ALA A 203 -19.07 36.52 -19.32
CA ALA A 203 -18.43 37.56 -18.51
C ALA A 203 -17.84 36.95 -17.22
N SER A 204 -16.50 36.89 -17.16
CA SER A 204 -15.72 37.11 -15.92
C SER A 204 -16.00 38.54 -15.38
N PRO A 205 -15.57 39.01 -14.18
CA PRO A 205 -14.46 38.54 -13.33
C PRO A 205 -14.68 38.62 -11.80
N ILE A 206 -13.60 38.32 -11.07
CA ILE A 206 -13.35 38.40 -9.63
C ILE A 206 -13.39 39.86 -9.11
N PRO A 207 -13.76 40.07 -7.83
CA PRO A 207 -12.88 40.78 -6.87
C PRO A 207 -12.81 40.00 -5.54
N GLU A 208 -11.65 39.59 -5.02
CA GLU A 208 -10.69 40.35 -4.19
C GLU A 208 -11.27 40.88 -2.86
N SER A 209 -10.96 40.15 -1.78
CA SER A 209 -10.65 40.56 -0.38
C SER A 209 -11.69 41.35 0.45
N PRO A 210 -11.79 41.10 1.78
CA PRO A 210 -10.76 41.62 2.68
C PRO A 210 -10.28 40.63 3.76
N ALA A 211 -9.02 40.82 4.12
CA ALA A 211 -8.42 40.37 5.36
C ALA A 211 -9.19 40.87 6.60
N SER A 212 -9.13 40.10 7.68
CA SER A 212 -9.11 40.65 9.04
C SER A 212 -8.15 39.85 9.94
N PRO A 213 -7.52 40.53 10.93
CA PRO A 213 -6.24 40.18 11.54
C PRO A 213 -6.41 39.58 12.98
N PRO A 214 -5.33 39.29 13.73
CA PRO A 214 -5.23 38.21 14.72
C PRO A 214 -5.51 38.62 16.17
N GLU A 215 -6.07 37.70 16.98
CA GLU A 215 -5.95 37.64 18.46
C GLU A 215 -6.67 36.33 18.89
N ALA A 216 -6.24 35.53 19.86
CA ALA A 216 -5.54 35.86 21.09
C ALA A 216 -4.64 34.71 21.56
N ALA A 217 -3.56 35.10 22.22
CA ALA A 217 -2.69 34.27 23.01
C ALA A 217 -3.47 33.58 24.15
N VAL A 218 -3.23 32.28 24.33
CA VAL A 218 -3.48 31.61 25.62
C VAL A 218 -2.11 31.46 26.30
N PRO A 219 -1.93 32.02 27.52
CA PRO A 219 -0.66 32.02 28.23
C PRO A 219 -0.26 30.63 28.76
N PRO A 220 1.04 30.40 29.00
CA PRO A 220 1.55 29.15 29.56
C PRO A 220 1.16 29.02 31.03
N LEU A 221 0.58 27.88 31.41
CA LEU A 221 0.38 27.55 32.81
C LEU A 221 1.71 27.09 33.45
N PRO A 222 1.99 27.48 34.70
CA PRO A 222 3.33 27.52 35.26
C PRO A 222 3.83 26.18 35.80
N LEU A 223 5.15 26.03 35.72
CA LEU A 223 5.93 25.07 36.49
C LEU A 223 5.92 25.41 38.00
N GLU A 224 6.19 24.35 38.78
CA GLU A 224 6.67 24.28 40.17
C GLU A 224 5.65 24.25 41.32
N PRO A 225 6.00 23.66 42.51
CA PRO A 225 7.32 23.14 42.91
C PRO A 225 7.34 21.71 43.48
N ALA A 226 8.56 21.16 43.51
CA ALA A 226 8.94 20.02 44.34
C ALA A 226 8.94 20.39 45.83
N VAL A 227 8.54 19.45 46.70
CA VAL A 227 8.90 19.41 48.13
C VAL A 227 8.96 17.94 48.61
N PRO A 228 9.65 17.62 49.71
CA PRO A 228 10.68 16.56 49.73
C PRO A 228 10.43 15.52 50.85
N VAL A 229 11.42 14.62 51.07
CA VAL A 229 11.69 13.88 52.34
C VAL A 229 10.75 12.67 52.60
N ASN A 230 11.13 11.43 52.96
CA ASN A 230 12.34 10.80 53.52
C ASN A 230 12.33 9.26 53.26
N PRO A 231 13.44 8.54 53.54
CA PRO A 231 13.60 7.11 53.31
C PRO A 231 13.09 6.25 54.47
N GLY A 232 12.74 5.00 54.15
CA GLY A 232 12.63 3.92 55.12
C GLY A 232 11.20 3.52 55.46
N SER A 233 10.70 2.49 54.78
CA SER A 233 9.83 1.46 55.35
C SER A 233 9.71 0.27 54.39
N LYS A 234 10.43 -0.81 54.71
CA LYS A 234 10.03 -2.20 54.43
C LYS A 234 9.51 -2.79 55.75
N PRO A 235 8.81 -3.93 55.77
CA PRO A 235 8.27 -4.72 54.67
C PRO A 235 6.79 -5.14 54.88
N SER A 236 6.26 -5.88 53.90
CA SER A 236 5.25 -6.94 54.06
C SER A 236 3.80 -6.58 53.73
N ALA A 237 3.37 -6.93 52.52
CA ALA A 237 2.17 -7.74 52.29
C ALA A 237 2.23 -8.29 50.85
N LYS A 238 1.91 -9.57 50.69
CA LYS A 238 1.94 -10.32 49.42
C LYS A 238 1.01 -9.67 48.38
N ALA A 239 1.55 -8.86 47.47
CA ALA A 239 0.84 -8.44 46.26
C ALA A 239 0.95 -9.56 45.21
N ALA A 240 -0.19 -10.04 44.72
CA ALA A 240 -0.28 -11.18 43.81
C ALA A 240 0.45 -10.89 42.49
N GLU A 241 1.49 -11.67 42.20
CA GLU A 241 2.22 -11.71 40.94
C GLU A 241 1.28 -12.25 39.83
N ILE A 242 0.86 -11.40 38.90
CA ILE A 242 0.00 -11.82 37.78
C ILE A 242 0.91 -12.21 36.62
N LEU A 243 0.92 -13.51 36.30
CA LEU A 243 1.58 -14.05 35.12
C LEU A 243 0.75 -13.70 33.89
N ILE A 244 1.33 -12.97 32.94
CA ILE A 244 0.67 -12.67 31.68
C ILE A 244 1.05 -13.74 30.67
N ASP A 245 0.06 -14.54 30.27
CA ASP A 245 0.20 -15.51 29.20
C ASP A 245 0.34 -14.76 27.87
N PRO A 246 1.40 -15.01 27.07
CA PRO A 246 1.56 -14.41 25.74
C PRO A 246 0.40 -14.68 24.77
N LEU A 247 -0.45 -15.68 25.05
CA LEU A 247 -1.59 -16.05 24.24
C LEU A 247 -2.91 -15.41 24.70
N ASP A 248 -2.96 -14.76 25.88
CA ASP A 248 -4.12 -14.02 26.39
C ASP A 248 -3.66 -12.88 27.33
N PRO A 249 -3.17 -11.74 26.78
CA PRO A 249 -2.57 -10.69 27.58
C PRO A 249 -3.64 -9.86 28.32
N LYS A 250 -3.76 -10.07 29.63
CA LYS A 250 -4.56 -9.20 30.51
C LYS A 250 -3.90 -7.84 30.70
N PRO A 251 -4.69 -6.74 30.78
CA PRO A 251 -4.14 -5.40 31.02
C PRO A 251 -3.45 -5.34 32.39
N CYS A 252 -2.18 -4.92 32.40
CA CYS A 252 -1.40 -4.69 33.60
C CYS A 252 -1.42 -3.20 33.95
N SER A 253 -1.82 -2.89 35.18
CA SER A 253 -1.86 -1.52 35.71
C SER A 253 -0.53 -1.05 36.31
N GLY A 254 0.54 -1.82 36.17
CA GLY A 254 1.89 -1.50 36.68
C GLY A 254 2.99 -1.89 35.69
N ARG A 255 4.21 -2.10 36.18
CA ARG A 255 5.38 -2.39 35.36
C ARG A 255 5.44 -3.85 34.91
N LEU A 256 5.68 -4.06 33.61
CA LEU A 256 5.95 -5.38 33.04
C LEU A 256 7.43 -5.71 33.10
N GLU A 257 7.78 -6.81 33.75
CA GLU A 257 9.14 -7.32 33.83
C GLU A 257 9.28 -8.65 33.08
N PRO A 258 10.29 -8.79 32.19
CA PRO A 258 10.57 -10.06 31.54
C PRO A 258 11.19 -11.06 32.52
N ALA A 259 10.68 -12.29 32.52
CA ALA A 259 11.17 -13.36 33.37
C ALA A 259 11.16 -14.72 32.67
N ARG A 260 11.76 -15.73 33.33
CA ARG A 260 11.76 -17.12 32.88
C ARG A 260 11.19 -18.02 33.96
N ARG A 261 10.11 -18.75 33.66
CA ARG A 261 9.51 -19.76 34.54
C ARG A 261 9.35 -21.07 33.77
N GLY A 262 9.97 -22.14 34.25
CA GLY A 262 9.94 -23.46 33.59
C GLY A 262 10.59 -23.50 32.19
N GLY A 263 11.60 -22.65 31.92
CA GLY A 263 12.29 -22.59 30.63
C GLY A 263 11.59 -21.78 29.54
N LYS A 264 10.41 -21.20 29.81
CA LYS A 264 9.68 -20.32 28.88
C LYS A 264 9.81 -18.86 29.30
N ALA A 265 9.88 -17.97 28.31
CA ALA A 265 9.85 -16.53 28.53
C ALA A 265 8.41 -16.12 28.90
N VAL A 266 8.26 -15.39 30.00
CA VAL A 266 6.98 -14.91 30.51
C VAL A 266 7.11 -13.44 30.94
N LEU A 267 5.99 -12.72 30.95
CA LEU A 267 5.92 -11.35 31.44
C LEU A 267 5.23 -11.33 32.81
N ILE A 268 5.86 -10.68 33.78
CA ILE A 268 5.32 -10.50 35.13
C ILE A 268 4.83 -9.07 35.26
N CYS A 269 3.57 -8.90 35.64
CA CYS A 269 3.02 -7.60 36.04
C CYS A 269 3.33 -7.32 37.52
N ARG A 270 4.10 -6.27 37.81
CA ARG A 270 4.28 -5.74 39.17
C ARG A 270 3.49 -4.45 39.33
N PRO A 271 2.63 -4.32 40.35
CA PRO A 271 2.02 -3.03 40.67
C PRO A 271 3.11 -2.04 41.14
N ASP A 272 3.01 -0.78 40.71
CA ASP A 272 3.88 0.32 41.16
C ASP A 272 3.58 0.75 42.61
#